data_AF-A0A935VKE5-F1
#
_entry.id   AF-A0A935VKE5-F1
#
_cell.length_a   1.000
_cell.length_b   1.000
_cell.length_c   1.000
_cell.angle_alpha   90.00
_cell.angle_beta   90.00
_cell.angle_gamma   90.00
#
_symmetry.space_group_name_H-M   'P 1'
#
loop_
_entity.id
_entity.type
_entity.pdbx_description
1 polymer ?
#
loop_
_entity_poly.entity_id
_entity_poly.type
_entity_poly.pdbx_seq_one_letter_code
_entity_poly.pdbx_strand_id
1 'polypeptide(L)'
;MTFIEIYNRIINHWGDKIDFSDGVLFEPDHKTPGTTPTDDKSFQSNLFSKQWDNIEEIVGTDDTYGDLMVWTMYQVFHRHAVQLFQKNIYQLKPTDIDKKKLKNNISNNLNAESWEEELLNYKRVLE
;
A
#
# COMPACT_ATOMS: atom_id res chain seq x y z
N MET A 1 -2.52 11.49 16.96
CA MET A 1 -1.75 11.66 15.73
C MET A 1 -2.73 11.65 14.56
N THR A 2 -2.67 12.64 13.68
CA THR A 2 -3.60 12.79 12.54
C THR A 2 -3.11 12.01 11.31
N PHE A 3 -4.01 11.73 10.37
CA PHE A 3 -3.66 11.14 9.06
C PHE A 3 -2.50 11.86 8.37
N ILE A 4 -2.51 13.20 8.40
CA ILE A 4 -1.51 14.02 7.71
C ILE A 4 -0.14 13.87 8.39
N GLU A 5 -0.10 13.80 9.72
CA GLU A 5 1.14 13.57 10.47
C GLU A 5 1.75 12.21 10.15
N ILE A 6 0.93 11.15 10.20
CA ILE A 6 1.38 9.79 9.87
C ILE A 6 1.82 9.73 8.40
N TYR A 7 1.02 10.29 7.48
CA TYR A 7 1.34 10.31 6.06
C TYR A 7 2.68 11.01 5.79
N ASN A 8 2.87 12.21 6.33
CA ASN A 8 4.10 12.99 6.10
C ASN A 8 5.33 12.29 6.70
N ARG A 9 5.16 11.55 7.80
CA ARG A 9 6.23 10.74 8.38
C ARG A 9 6.59 9.56 7.46
N ILE A 10 5.58 8.80 7.01
CA ILE A 10 5.81 7.57 6.24
C ILE A 10 6.20 7.82 4.78
N ILE A 11 5.60 8.81 4.12
CA ILE A 11 5.80 9.04 2.67
C ILE A 11 7.26 9.27 2.28
N ASN A 12 8.04 9.90 3.17
CA ASN A 12 9.45 10.19 2.90
C ASN A 12 10.31 8.93 2.84
N HIS A 13 9.90 7.85 3.51
CA HIS A 13 10.61 6.57 3.48
C HIS A 13 10.44 5.83 2.13
N TRP A 14 9.40 6.17 1.36
CA TRP A 14 9.20 5.66 0.00
C TRP A 14 10.10 6.33 -1.04
N GLY A 15 10.81 7.40 -0.66
CA GLY A 15 11.69 8.16 -1.55
C GLY A 15 10.93 8.88 -2.68
N ASP A 16 11.70 9.48 -3.58
CA ASP A 16 11.14 10.26 -4.69
C ASP A 16 10.51 9.38 -5.79
N LYS A 17 10.97 8.14 -5.88
CA LYS A 17 10.56 7.17 -6.91
C LYS A 17 10.57 5.76 -6.35
N ILE A 18 9.57 4.99 -6.75
CA ILE A 18 9.50 3.54 -6.58
C ILE A 18 9.78 2.89 -7.93
N ASP A 19 10.82 2.06 -7.98
CA ASP A 19 11.21 1.31 -9.18
C ASP A 19 10.58 -0.09 -9.17
N PHE A 20 9.98 -0.46 -10.29
CA PHE A 20 9.40 -1.79 -10.51
C PHE A 20 9.68 -2.28 -11.94
N SER A 21 10.86 -1.93 -12.47
CA SER A 21 11.37 -2.37 -13.77
C SER A 21 11.62 -3.87 -13.87
N ASP A 22 11.84 -4.55 -12.75
CA ASP A 22 11.89 -6.01 -12.66
C ASP A 22 10.50 -6.65 -12.57
N GLY A 23 9.44 -5.85 -12.76
CA GLY A 23 8.07 -6.31 -12.71
C GLY A 23 7.76 -7.42 -13.71
N VAL A 24 6.98 -8.40 -13.29
CA VAL A 24 6.48 -9.49 -14.13
C VAL A 24 4.98 -9.59 -13.96
N LEU A 25 4.27 -9.65 -15.09
CA LEU A 25 2.86 -10.00 -15.14
C LEU A 25 2.75 -11.51 -15.40
N PHE A 26 2.00 -12.21 -14.57
CA PHE A 26 1.73 -13.63 -14.74
C PHE A 26 0.24 -13.92 -14.55
N GLU A 27 -0.24 -14.96 -15.21
CA GLU A 27 -1.57 -15.48 -14.97
C GLU A 27 -1.53 -16.33 -13.69
N PRO A 28 -2.37 -16.06 -12.68
CA PRO A 28 -2.41 -16.89 -11.49
C PRO A 28 -2.80 -18.32 -11.90
N ASP A 29 -1.97 -19.31 -11.54
CA ASP A 29 -2.25 -20.71 -11.86
C ASP A 29 -3.57 -21.13 -11.18
N HIS A 30 -4.56 -21.50 -11.98
CA HIS A 30 -5.93 -21.87 -11.55
C HIS A 30 -5.99 -23.16 -10.71
N LYS A 31 -4.85 -23.68 -10.24
CA LYS A 31 -4.73 -24.95 -9.52
C LYS A 31 -4.75 -24.82 -8.01
N THR A 32 -4.76 -23.61 -7.46
CA THR A 32 -4.79 -23.39 -6.01
C THR A 32 -6.24 -23.34 -5.51
N PRO A 33 -6.70 -24.29 -4.67
CA PRO A 33 -8.05 -24.26 -4.12
C PRO A 33 -8.22 -23.06 -3.17
N GLY A 34 -9.30 -22.29 -3.35
CA GLY A 34 -9.71 -21.22 -2.41
C GLY A 34 -9.53 -19.79 -2.89
N THR A 35 -8.93 -19.55 -4.06
CA THR A 35 -8.88 -18.21 -4.67
C THR A 35 -9.97 -18.08 -5.71
N THR A 36 -10.92 -17.17 -5.49
CA THR A 36 -11.89 -16.76 -6.51
C THR A 36 -11.11 -16.28 -7.74
N PRO A 37 -11.40 -16.79 -8.96
CA PRO A 37 -10.76 -16.28 -10.16
C PRO A 37 -11.02 -14.78 -10.26
N THR A 38 -9.96 -13.99 -10.19
CA THR A 38 -9.99 -12.62 -10.68
C THR A 38 -9.34 -12.69 -12.05
N ASP A 39 -10.00 -12.19 -13.10
CA ASP A 39 -9.44 -12.10 -14.46
C ASP A 39 -8.21 -11.15 -14.54
N ASP A 40 -7.69 -10.72 -13.39
CA ASP A 40 -6.59 -9.80 -13.26
C ASP A 40 -5.26 -10.58 -13.23
N LYS A 41 -4.40 -10.28 -14.20
CA LYS A 41 -3.00 -10.72 -14.20
C LYS A 41 -2.37 -10.32 -12.88
N SER A 42 -1.73 -11.28 -12.21
CA SER A 42 -0.95 -11.01 -11.01
C SER A 42 0.33 -10.28 -11.38
N PHE A 43 0.76 -9.37 -10.51
CA PHE A 43 1.94 -8.52 -10.71
C PHE A 43 2.89 -8.67 -9.53
N GLN A 44 4.17 -8.96 -9.83
CA GLN A 44 5.23 -9.05 -8.85
C GLN A 44 6.44 -8.25 -9.31
N SER A 45 7.07 -7.52 -8.38
CA SER A 45 8.34 -6.83 -8.56
C SER A 45 9.14 -6.99 -7.27
N ASN A 46 10.35 -7.56 -7.36
CA ASN A 46 11.19 -7.76 -6.18
C ASN A 46 11.77 -6.42 -5.69
N LEU A 47 12.04 -5.48 -6.60
CA LEU A 47 12.46 -4.13 -6.23
C LEU A 47 11.40 -3.44 -5.39
N PHE A 48 10.14 -3.49 -5.83
CA PHE A 48 9.01 -2.91 -5.11
C PHE A 48 8.82 -3.59 -3.75
N SER A 49 8.77 -4.93 -3.71
CA SER A 49 8.58 -5.69 -2.46
C SER A 49 9.68 -5.41 -1.44
N LYS A 50 10.95 -5.42 -1.86
CA LYS A 50 12.07 -5.08 -0.96
C LYS A 50 11.97 -3.67 -0.40
N GLN A 51 11.49 -2.72 -1.21
CA GLN A 51 11.30 -1.36 -0.73
C GLN A 51 10.21 -1.30 0.36
N TRP A 52 9.13 -2.05 0.19
CA TRP A 52 8.11 -2.20 1.24
C TRP A 52 8.69 -2.85 2.50
N ASP A 53 9.37 -3.99 2.39
CA ASP A 53 9.98 -4.71 3.52
C ASP A 53 10.88 -3.77 4.36
N ASN A 54 11.72 -2.97 3.67
CA ASN A 54 12.60 -2.01 4.33
C ASN A 54 11.83 -0.92 5.09
N ILE A 55 10.72 -0.43 4.54
CA ILE A 55 9.91 0.63 5.17
C ILE A 55 9.17 0.05 6.37
N GLU A 56 8.65 -1.17 6.27
CA GLU A 56 8.02 -1.89 7.38
C GLU A 56 9.01 -2.10 8.54
N GLU A 57 10.26 -2.49 8.23
CA GLU A 57 11.33 -2.61 9.22
C GLU A 57 11.68 -1.26 9.88
N ILE A 58 11.73 -0.17 9.11
CA ILE A 58 12.01 1.19 9.63
C ILE A 58 10.91 1.67 10.57
N VAL A 59 9.64 1.42 10.21
CA VAL A 59 8.48 1.83 11.01
C VAL A 59 8.38 1.01 12.28
N GLY A 60 8.70 -0.29 12.19
CA GLY A 60 8.62 -1.22 13.31
C GLY A 60 7.19 -1.63 13.62
N THR A 61 7.03 -2.87 14.08
CA THR A 61 5.72 -3.50 14.35
C THR A 61 4.98 -2.89 15.54
N ASP A 62 5.68 -2.13 16.38
CA ASP A 62 5.09 -1.46 17.55
C ASP A 62 4.35 -0.16 17.18
N ASP A 63 4.54 0.37 15.96
CA ASP A 63 3.86 1.56 15.47
C ASP A 63 2.62 1.19 14.65
N THR A 64 1.55 0.85 15.35
CA THR A 64 0.27 0.39 14.75
C THR A 64 -0.23 1.30 13.63
N TYR A 65 -0.14 2.62 13.81
CA TYR A 65 -0.64 3.57 12.82
C TYR A 65 0.33 3.79 11.65
N GLY A 66 1.63 3.69 11.92
CA GLY A 66 2.67 3.68 10.89
C GLY A 66 2.55 2.44 10.01
N ASP A 67 2.42 1.26 10.61
CA ASP A 67 2.27 -0.02 9.94
C ASP A 67 1.03 -0.03 9.03
N LEU A 68 -0.12 0.40 9.57
CA LEU A 68 -1.35 0.56 8.79
C LEU A 68 -1.18 1.51 7.59
N MET A 69 -0.44 2.62 7.77
CA MET A 69 -0.15 3.56 6.69
C MET A 69 0.76 2.94 5.63
N VAL A 70 1.81 2.22 6.03
CA VAL A 70 2.71 1.50 5.11
C VAL A 70 1.90 0.50 4.28
N TRP A 71 1.05 -0.29 4.92
CA TRP A 71 0.18 -1.25 4.25
C TRP A 71 -0.78 -0.57 3.25
N THR A 72 -1.46 0.51 3.64
CA THR A 72 -2.33 1.23 2.71
C THR A 72 -1.56 1.87 1.56
N MET A 73 -0.38 2.44 1.82
CA MET A 73 0.49 2.97 0.77
C MET A 73 0.89 1.87 -0.20
N TYR A 74 1.34 0.71 0.29
CA TYR A 74 1.68 -0.46 -0.51
C TYR A 74 0.54 -0.86 -1.45
N GLN A 75 -0.68 -1.04 -0.93
CA GLN A 75 -1.84 -1.44 -1.74
C GLN A 75 -2.14 -0.44 -2.86
N VAL A 76 -2.08 0.87 -2.56
CA VAL A 76 -2.36 1.92 -3.55
C VAL A 76 -1.24 2.00 -4.57
N PHE A 77 0.01 2.02 -4.13
CA PHE A 77 1.19 2.12 -4.98
C PHE A 77 1.33 0.89 -5.87
N HIS A 78 1.08 -0.30 -5.36
CA HIS A 78 1.10 -1.54 -6.13
C HIS A 78 0.06 -1.51 -7.24
N ARG A 79 -1.20 -1.12 -6.94
CA ARG A 79 -2.24 -0.96 -7.97
C ARG A 79 -1.84 0.05 -9.06
N HIS A 80 -1.21 1.15 -8.68
CA HIS A 80 -0.70 2.13 -9.64
C HIS A 80 0.49 1.58 -10.44
N ALA A 81 1.39 0.82 -9.82
CA ALA A 81 2.51 0.16 -10.49
C ALA A 81 2.01 -0.81 -11.57
N VAL A 82 0.97 -1.62 -11.30
CA VAL A 82 0.35 -2.49 -12.33
C VAL A 82 -0.13 -1.68 -13.53
N GLN A 83 -0.85 -0.58 -13.28
CA GLN A 83 -1.39 0.29 -14.35
C GLN A 83 -0.29 0.97 -15.17
N LEU A 84 0.81 1.36 -14.53
CA LEU A 84 1.96 1.97 -15.20
C LEU A 84 2.77 0.93 -15.97
N PHE A 85 2.98 -0.25 -15.40
CA PHE A 85 3.70 -1.35 -16.02
C PHE A 85 3.02 -1.79 -17.33
N GLN A 86 1.69 -1.89 -17.34
CA GLN A 86 0.90 -2.17 -18.54
C GLN A 86 1.06 -1.10 -19.64
N LYS A 87 1.51 0.11 -19.29
CA LYS A 87 1.81 1.22 -20.21
C LYS A 87 3.30 1.34 -20.54
N ASN A 88 4.12 0.35 -20.18
CA ASN A 88 5.58 0.37 -20.29
C ASN A 88 6.24 1.53 -19.51
N ILE A 89 5.65 1.91 -18.38
CA ILE A 89 6.22 2.86 -17.42
C ILE A 89 6.61 2.06 -16.17
N TYR A 90 7.88 2.11 -15.78
CA TYR A 90 8.46 1.22 -14.77
C TYR A 90 8.80 1.91 -13.45
N GLN A 91 8.34 3.14 -13.27
CA GLN A 91 8.59 3.96 -12.08
C GLN A 91 7.32 4.71 -11.69
N LEU A 92 7.07 4.89 -10.40
CA LEU A 92 6.04 5.78 -9.88
C LEU A 92 6.66 6.77 -8.89
N LYS A 93 6.08 7.96 -8.78
CA LYS A 93 6.40 8.91 -7.72
C LYS A 93 5.33 8.84 -6.64
N PRO A 94 5.65 8.47 -5.40
CA PRO A 94 4.67 8.38 -4.31
C PRO A 94 3.87 9.67 -4.11
N THR A 95 4.49 10.82 -4.37
CA THR A 95 3.88 12.16 -4.24
C THR A 95 2.84 12.48 -5.32
N ASP A 96 2.87 11.78 -6.46
CA ASP A 96 1.89 11.97 -7.55
C ASP A 96 0.56 11.26 -7.25
N ILE A 97 0.52 10.43 -6.20
CA ILE A 97 -0.68 9.73 -5.75
C ILE A 97 -1.53 10.66 -4.88
N ASP A 98 -2.81 10.79 -5.24
CA ASP A 98 -3.76 11.63 -4.51
C ASP A 98 -3.90 11.19 -3.04
N LYS A 99 -3.56 12.09 -2.12
CA LYS A 99 -3.68 11.90 -0.66
C LYS A 99 -5.12 11.58 -0.24
N LYS A 100 -6.13 12.07 -0.98
CA LYS A 100 -7.54 11.75 -0.73
C LYS A 100 -7.85 10.29 -1.01
N LYS A 101 -7.22 9.70 -2.03
CA LYS A 101 -7.34 8.27 -2.37
C LYS A 101 -6.72 7.40 -1.27
N LEU A 102 -5.55 7.79 -0.76
CA LEU A 102 -4.92 7.13 0.40
C LEU A 102 -5.79 7.22 1.65
N LYS A 103 -6.30 8.41 1.98
CA LYS A 103 -7.19 8.61 3.14
C LYS A 103 -8.44 7.73 3.09
N ASN A 104 -9.09 7.64 1.91
CA ASN A 104 -10.27 6.80 1.74
C ASN A 104 -9.95 5.31 1.93
N ASN A 105 -8.79 4.85 1.46
CA ASN A 105 -8.37 3.45 1.66
C ASN A 105 -7.97 3.14 3.10
N ILE A 106 -7.40 4.09 3.86
CA ILE A 106 -7.19 3.89 5.30
C ILE A 106 -8.52 3.71 6.02
N SER A 107 -9.51 4.57 5.73
CA SER A 107 -10.85 4.42 6.31
C SER A 107 -11.49 3.08 5.94
N ASN A 108 -11.30 2.61 4.71
CA ASN A 108 -11.83 1.30 4.28
C ASN A 108 -11.11 0.13 4.93
N ASN A 109 -9.77 0.19 5.07
CA ASN A 109 -8.98 -0.84 5.73
C ASN A 109 -9.28 -0.92 7.23
N LEU A 110 -9.49 0.22 7.88
CA LEU A 110 -9.96 0.25 9.27
C LEU A 110 -11.36 -0.35 9.41
N ASN A 111 -12.26 -0.13 8.46
CA ASN A 111 -13.62 -0.69 8.46
C ASN A 111 -13.66 -2.19 8.09
N ALA A 112 -12.54 -2.82 7.72
CA ALA A 112 -12.48 -4.26 7.46
C ALA A 112 -12.32 -5.04 8.78
N GLU A 113 -13.06 -6.15 8.94
CA GLU A 113 -13.16 -6.98 10.16
C GLU A 113 -11.77 -7.35 10.74
N SER A 114 -11.23 -6.54 11.66
CA SER A 114 -10.15 -6.83 12.62
C SER A 114 -9.67 -5.58 13.38
N TRP A 115 -10.13 -4.37 13.04
CA TRP A 115 -9.59 -3.10 13.57
C TRP A 115 -10.62 -2.20 14.30
N GLU A 116 -11.73 -2.78 14.80
CA GLU A 116 -12.85 -2.02 15.36
C GLU A 116 -12.48 -1.16 16.59
N GLU A 117 -11.56 -1.64 17.44
CA GLU A 117 -11.06 -0.88 18.62
C GLU A 117 -10.19 0.32 18.21
N GLU A 118 -9.30 0.15 17.22
CA GLU A 118 -8.43 1.20 16.68
C GLU A 118 -9.24 2.25 15.89
N LEU A 119 -10.32 1.84 15.24
CA LEU A 119 -11.28 2.70 14.55
C LEU A 119 -12.04 3.59 15.56
N LEU A 120 -12.38 3.06 16.73
CA LEU A 120 -13.01 3.80 17.82
C LEU A 120 -12.06 4.87 18.39
N ASN A 121 -10.77 4.56 18.51
CA ASN A 121 -9.74 5.52 18.93
C ASN A 121 -9.43 6.57 17.87
N TYR A 122 -9.36 6.19 16.59
CA TYR A 122 -9.13 7.14 15.49
C TYR A 122 -10.29 8.14 15.34
N LYS A 123 -11.53 7.72 15.60
CA LYS A 123 -12.71 8.60 15.59
C LYS A 123 -12.75 9.59 16.77
N ARG A 124 -12.30 9.18 17.97
CA ARG A 124 -12.24 10.06 19.16
C ARG A 124 -11.18 11.18 19.08
N VAL A 125 -10.18 11.04 18.22
CA VAL A 125 -9.13 12.05 18.01
C VAL A 125 -9.53 13.09 16.93
N LEU A 126 -10.65 12.86 16.23
CA LEU A 126 -11.17 13.74 15.18
C LEU A 126 -12.28 14.71 15.66
N GLU A 127 -12.73 14.60 16.91
CA GLU A 127 -13.56 15.60 17.61
C GLU A 127 -12.69 16.52 18.47
#